data_AF-A0A0L0B465-F1
#
_entry.id   AF-A0A0L0B465-F1
#
_cell.length_a   1.000
_cell.length_b   1.000
_cell.length_c   1.000
_cell.angle_alpha   90.00
_cell.angle_beta   90.00
_cell.angle_gamma   90.00
#
_symmetry.space_group_name_H-M   'P 1'
#
loop_
_entity.id
_entity.type
_entity.pdbx_description
1 polymer ?
#
loop_
_entity_poly.entity_id
_entity_poly.type
_entity_poly.pdbx_seq_one_letter_code
_entity_poly.pdbx_strand_id
1 'polypeptide(L)'
;MKGLWNAFRKDIHRHKIEMNGFWAVEPHKDQCFHKHALMYVNKKYYDELVILINKHFRHSENAVRIEEIDTTKSKATSYVMKYLTKSFNMDFELKGGVLNIDKLEISNHKKVRAVQALWSVRRYAMFGVKNTLSLWRELKRKSFLKGKNEALDKAFMFVERNDFVGFSMFVNGKLKIRRVFNEVQIMKNDLLGDVFGKSLIGKYIIDLETNEVIDIKSTCKVVDASSLDAAAI
;
A
#
# COMPACT_ATOMS: atom_id res chain seq x y z
N MET A 1 -10.50 12.97 7.28
CA MET A 1 -9.24 12.37 6.78
C MET A 1 -9.39 11.34 5.65
N LYS A 2 -10.26 10.31 5.72
CA LYS A 2 -10.38 9.29 4.66
C LYS A 2 -10.74 9.89 3.28
N GLY A 3 -11.66 10.86 3.26
CA GLY A 3 -12.05 11.59 2.04
C GLY A 3 -10.88 12.34 1.40
N LEU A 4 -10.20 13.19 2.16
CA LEU A 4 -9.03 13.94 1.70
C LEU A 4 -7.91 13.02 1.17
N TRP A 5 -7.61 11.92 1.87
CA TRP A 5 -6.61 10.97 1.40
C TRP A 5 -7.01 10.29 0.08
N ASN A 6 -8.29 9.97 -0.10
CA ASN A 6 -8.78 9.42 -1.36
C ASN A 6 -8.74 10.45 -2.50
N ALA A 7 -9.06 11.71 -2.22
CA ALA A 7 -8.97 12.80 -3.20
C ALA A 7 -7.52 13.05 -3.63
N PHE A 8 -6.59 13.13 -2.67
CA PHE A 8 -5.16 13.20 -2.91
C PHE A 8 -4.68 12.05 -3.81
N ARG A 9 -5.05 10.81 -3.48
CA ARG A 9 -4.68 9.64 -4.30
C ARG A 9 -5.23 9.67 -5.72
N LYS A 10 -6.41 10.27 -5.93
CA LYS A 10 -6.97 10.46 -7.28
C LYS A 10 -6.14 11.46 -8.08
N ASP A 11 -5.72 12.56 -7.46
CA ASP A 11 -4.83 13.54 -8.11
C ASP A 11 -3.46 12.94 -8.43
N ILE A 12 -2.83 12.25 -7.48
CA ILE A 12 -1.58 11.52 -7.72
C ILE A 12 -1.69 10.59 -8.94
N HIS A 13 -2.80 9.86 -9.07
CA HIS A 13 -3.03 8.98 -10.21
C HIS A 13 -3.21 9.75 -11.51
N ARG A 14 -3.96 10.87 -11.51
CA ARG A 14 -4.14 11.73 -12.69
C ARG A 14 -2.82 12.31 -13.19
N HIS A 15 -1.96 12.72 -12.27
CA HIS A 15 -0.64 13.28 -12.55
C HIS A 15 0.42 12.19 -12.85
N LYS A 16 0.04 10.90 -12.81
CA LYS A 16 0.93 9.75 -13.06
C LYS A 16 2.18 9.76 -12.16
N ILE A 17 2.04 10.26 -10.93
CA ILE A 17 3.13 10.28 -9.95
C ILE A 17 3.23 8.90 -9.31
N GLU A 18 4.34 8.23 -9.59
CA GLU A 18 4.69 6.98 -8.92
C GLU A 18 5.30 7.27 -7.55
N MET A 19 4.61 6.83 -6.51
CA MET A 19 5.10 6.91 -5.14
C MET A 19 4.85 5.61 -4.39
N ASN A 20 5.70 5.33 -3.41
CA ASN A 20 5.47 4.26 -2.44
C ASN A 20 5.84 4.74 -1.03
N GLY A 21 5.47 3.96 -0.02
CA GLY A 21 5.77 4.32 1.36
C GLY A 21 4.74 3.78 2.34
N PHE A 22 4.67 4.43 3.50
CA PHE A 22 3.74 4.05 4.55
C PHE A 22 3.23 5.28 5.29
N TRP A 23 2.08 5.14 5.94
CA TRP A 23 1.58 6.13 6.88
C TRP A 23 1.12 5.46 8.17
N ALA A 24 1.17 6.23 9.25
CA ALA A 24 0.64 5.90 10.56
C ALA A 24 -0.23 7.05 11.10
N VAL A 25 -1.17 6.72 11.97
CA VAL A 25 -2.04 7.68 12.66
C VAL A 25 -1.80 7.56 14.15
N GLU A 26 -1.57 8.68 14.80
CA GLU A 26 -1.34 8.76 16.25
C GLU A 26 -2.29 9.84 16.81
N PRO A 27 -2.99 9.53 17.92
CA PRO A 27 -3.81 10.52 18.61
C PRO A 27 -2.91 11.49 19.36
N HIS A 28 -3.24 12.77 19.29
CA HIS A 28 -2.63 13.81 20.07
C HIS A 28 -3.19 13.79 21.51
N LYS A 29 -2.68 14.66 22.40
CA LYS A 29 -3.10 14.71 23.82
C LYS A 29 -4.60 15.02 23.97
N ASP A 30 -5.15 15.79 23.06
CA ASP A 30 -6.58 16.15 22.91
C ASP A 30 -7.38 15.12 22.10
N GLN A 31 -6.79 13.96 21.79
CA GLN A 31 -7.37 12.85 21.02
C GLN A 31 -7.62 13.14 19.53
N CYS A 32 -7.33 14.35 19.05
CA CYS A 32 -7.28 14.66 17.62
C CYS A 32 -6.20 13.81 16.93
N PHE A 33 -6.53 13.20 15.81
CA PHE A 33 -5.59 12.32 15.11
C PHE A 33 -4.69 13.09 14.14
N HIS A 34 -3.38 12.95 14.28
CA HIS A 34 -2.41 13.37 13.26
C HIS A 34 -1.93 12.19 12.42
N LYS A 35 -1.59 12.47 11.17
CA LYS A 35 -1.12 11.46 10.22
C LYS A 35 0.33 11.71 9.85
N HIS A 36 1.18 10.73 10.19
CA HIS A 36 2.58 10.71 9.76
C HIS A 36 2.70 9.86 8.49
N ALA A 37 3.43 10.35 7.50
CA ALA A 37 3.67 9.61 6.26
C ALA A 37 5.14 9.69 5.88
N LEU A 38 5.71 8.55 5.49
CA LEU A 38 6.95 8.49 4.72
C LEU A 38 6.59 8.19 3.28
N MET A 39 7.07 9.02 2.37
CA MET A 39 6.83 8.88 0.94
C MET A 39 8.18 8.80 0.21
N TYR A 40 8.34 7.77 -0.60
CA TYR A 40 9.42 7.68 -1.59
C TYR A 40 8.82 8.04 -2.95
N VAL A 41 9.46 8.98 -3.62
CA VAL A 41 9.06 9.48 -4.93
C VAL A 41 10.31 9.78 -5.74
N ASN A 42 10.24 9.66 -7.06
CA ASN A 42 11.31 10.13 -7.92
C ASN A 42 11.46 11.66 -7.76
N LYS A 43 12.70 12.15 -7.61
CA LYS A 43 12.98 13.58 -7.39
C LYS A 43 12.32 14.50 -8.42
N LYS A 44 12.15 14.06 -9.66
CA LYS A 44 11.47 14.83 -10.71
C LYS A 44 10.01 15.19 -10.38
N TYR A 45 9.35 14.43 -9.51
CA TYR A 45 7.95 14.68 -9.11
C TYR A 45 7.85 15.32 -7.71
N TYR A 46 8.96 15.70 -7.09
CA TYR A 46 8.96 16.20 -5.71
C TYR A 46 8.12 17.48 -5.57
N ASP A 47 8.38 18.49 -6.39
CA ASP A 47 7.69 19.78 -6.30
C ASP A 47 6.19 19.63 -6.54
N GLU A 48 5.83 18.83 -7.54
CA GLU A 48 4.44 18.51 -7.87
C GLU A 48 3.73 17.77 -6.73
N LEU A 49 4.42 16.82 -6.09
CA LEU A 49 3.92 16.13 -4.90
C LEU A 49 3.67 17.11 -3.76
N VAL A 50 4.59 18.04 -3.50
CA VAL A 50 4.46 19.07 -2.46
C VAL A 50 3.24 19.96 -2.73
N ILE A 51 3.03 20.39 -3.98
CA ILE A 51 1.86 21.18 -4.38
C ILE A 51 0.57 20.41 -4.09
N LEU A 52 0.51 19.12 -4.49
CA LEU A 52 -0.68 18.29 -4.28
C LEU A 52 -0.94 18.00 -2.80
N ILE A 53 0.10 17.77 -1.99
CA ILE A 53 -0.07 17.61 -0.54
C ILE A 53 -0.68 18.87 0.06
N ASN A 54 -0.15 20.05 -0.28
CA ASN A 54 -0.66 21.31 0.23
C ASN A 54 -2.11 21.56 -0.21
N LYS A 55 -2.42 21.32 -1.49
CA LYS A 55 -3.77 21.45 -2.06
C LYS A 55 -4.82 20.65 -1.26
N HIS A 56 -4.49 19.43 -0.83
CA HIS A 56 -5.45 18.52 -0.18
C HIS A 56 -5.47 18.59 1.34
N PHE A 57 -4.38 19.01 1.98
CA PHE A 57 -4.22 18.90 3.43
C PHE A 57 -3.94 20.23 4.15
N ARG A 58 -3.49 21.28 3.46
CA ARG A 58 -3.18 22.56 4.10
C ARG A 58 -4.44 23.38 4.30
N HIS A 59 -4.89 23.48 5.55
CA HIS A 59 -6.00 24.35 5.97
C HIS A 59 -5.55 25.44 6.97
N SER A 60 -4.30 25.40 7.41
CA SER A 60 -3.62 26.41 8.24
C SER A 60 -2.11 26.28 8.05
N GLU A 61 -1.32 27.20 8.58
CA GLU A 61 0.15 27.14 8.48
C GLU A 61 0.74 25.88 9.13
N ASN A 62 0.16 25.43 10.24
CA ASN A 62 0.64 24.27 11.00
C ASN A 62 -0.03 22.95 10.61
N ALA A 63 -0.93 22.96 9.61
CA ALA A 63 -1.66 21.76 9.20
C ALA A 63 -0.78 20.70 8.53
N VAL A 64 0.28 21.13 7.84
CA VAL A 64 1.16 20.27 7.05
C VAL A 64 2.61 20.66 7.28
N ARG A 65 3.44 19.69 7.64
CA ARG A 65 4.90 19.81 7.69
C ARG A 65 5.50 18.75 6.76
N ILE A 66 6.32 19.19 5.81
CA ILE A 66 7.01 18.34 4.84
C ILE A 66 8.50 18.51 5.06
N GLU A 67 9.21 17.40 5.19
CA GLU A 67 10.66 17.38 5.36
C GLU A 67 11.25 16.40 4.36
N GLU A 68 12.27 16.84 3.63
CA GLU A 68 13.11 15.93 2.84
C GLU A 68 14.05 15.19 3.78
N ILE A 69 14.14 13.87 3.64
CA ILE A 69 14.98 13.06 4.51
C ILE A 69 16.42 13.12 4.02
N ASP A 70 17.26 13.71 4.86
CA ASP A 70 18.71 13.68 4.71
C ASP A 70 19.25 12.31 5.18
N THR A 71 19.69 11.50 4.23
CA THR A 71 20.19 10.14 4.47
C THR A 71 21.52 10.12 5.23
N THR A 72 22.22 11.25 5.31
CA THR A 72 23.46 11.38 6.10
C THR A 72 23.18 11.46 7.60
N LYS A 73 22.04 12.03 7.99
CA LYS A 73 21.65 12.25 9.40
C LYS A 73 20.84 11.09 9.97
N SER A 74 20.03 10.43 9.16
CA SER A 74 19.21 9.31 9.62
C SER A 74 18.86 8.35 8.48
N LYS A 75 18.86 7.04 8.77
CA LYS A 75 18.34 6.05 7.84
C LYS A 75 16.82 6.19 7.78
N ALA A 76 16.23 6.15 6.58
CA ALA A 76 14.77 6.17 6.40
C ALA A 76 14.06 5.11 7.28
N THR A 77 14.72 3.97 7.51
CA THR A 77 14.29 2.91 8.43
C THR A 77 14.07 3.40 9.86
N SER A 78 14.91 4.29 10.39
CA SER A 78 14.77 4.84 11.75
C SER A 78 13.53 5.73 11.86
N TYR A 79 13.19 6.48 10.79
CA TYR A 79 11.95 7.25 10.72
C TYR A 79 10.72 6.34 10.62
N VAL A 80 10.78 5.29 9.78
CA VAL A 80 9.73 4.26 9.67
C VAL A 80 9.43 3.64 11.03
N MET A 81 10.49 3.16 11.67
CA MET A 81 10.40 2.46 12.94
C MET A 81 9.78 3.40 13.98
N LYS A 82 10.18 4.68 14.02
CA LYS A 82 9.68 5.64 15.01
C LYS A 82 8.18 5.79 15.13
N TYR A 83 7.47 5.76 14.01
CA TYR A 83 6.01 5.90 14.03
C TYR A 83 5.28 4.56 14.04
N LEU A 84 5.91 3.50 13.52
CA LEU A 84 5.35 2.15 13.58
C LEU A 84 5.40 1.58 15.00
N THR A 85 6.53 1.66 15.70
CA THR A 85 6.71 1.11 17.06
C THR A 85 5.77 1.72 18.08
N LYS A 86 5.57 3.05 18.03
CA LYS A 86 4.52 3.76 18.78
C LYS A 86 3.13 3.15 18.56
N SER A 87 2.86 2.63 17.37
CA SER A 87 1.62 1.94 17.03
C SER A 87 1.60 0.46 17.45
N PHE A 88 2.77 -0.19 17.62
CA PHE A 88 2.93 -1.65 17.75
C PHE A 88 3.18 -2.20 19.16
N ASN A 89 3.07 -1.39 20.22
CA ASN A 89 3.39 -1.82 21.60
C ASN A 89 4.90 -2.09 21.78
N MET A 90 5.72 -1.27 21.12
CA MET A 90 7.16 -1.31 21.27
C MET A 90 7.63 0.12 21.55
N ASP A 91 8.12 0.38 22.76
CA ASP A 91 8.93 1.58 22.99
C ASP A 91 10.33 1.30 22.43
N PHE A 92 10.98 2.29 21.83
CA PHE A 92 12.32 2.13 21.26
C PHE A 92 13.06 3.45 21.45
N GLU A 93 14.25 3.39 22.02
CA GLU A 93 15.16 4.53 22.03
C GLU A 93 16.14 4.37 20.85
N LEU A 94 16.33 5.43 20.08
CA LEU A 94 17.40 5.48 19.08
C LEU A 94 18.68 5.95 19.78
N LYS A 95 19.64 5.05 20.00
CA LYS A 95 20.98 5.44 20.47
C LYS A 95 21.88 5.57 19.24
N GLY A 96 22.27 6.80 18.89
CA GLY A 96 23.10 7.05 17.70
C GLY A 96 22.44 6.65 16.36
N GLY A 97 21.11 6.66 16.29
CA GLY A 97 20.36 6.27 15.08
C GLY A 97 20.11 4.76 14.90
N VAL A 98 20.59 3.93 15.85
CA VAL A 98 20.39 2.47 15.89
C VAL A 98 19.44 2.09 17.04
N LEU A 99 18.66 1.03 16.82
CA LEU A 99 17.62 0.54 17.72
C LEU A 99 18.23 0.03 19.05
N ASN A 100 17.87 0.63 20.17
CA ASN A 100 18.18 0.11 21.51
C ASN A 100 16.96 -0.65 22.06
N ILE A 101 17.08 -1.98 22.16
CA ILE A 101 15.97 -2.90 22.51
C ILE A 101 15.79 -3.02 24.03
N ASP A 102 16.77 -2.58 24.82
CA ASP A 102 16.90 -2.97 26.23
C ASP A 102 16.13 -2.08 27.24
N LYS A 103 15.43 -1.04 26.78
CA LYS A 103 14.65 -0.11 27.63
C LYS A 103 13.24 0.14 27.10
N LEU A 104 12.37 -0.87 27.25
CA LEU A 104 10.98 -0.84 26.79
C LEU A 104 10.03 -0.56 27.98
N GLU A 105 9.42 0.63 28.08
CA GLU A 105 8.31 0.88 29.02
C GLU A 105 6.94 0.76 28.33
N ILE A 106 5.85 0.57 29.10
CA ILE A 106 4.58 -0.05 28.62
C ILE A 106 3.34 0.87 28.77
N SER A 107 3.47 2.13 29.18
CA SER A 107 2.29 2.87 29.72
C SER A 107 1.38 3.58 28.69
N ASN A 108 1.89 4.06 27.54
CA ASN A 108 1.10 4.90 26.61
C ASN A 108 0.32 4.13 25.51
N HIS A 109 0.70 2.90 25.20
CA HIS A 109 0.11 2.13 24.09
C HIS A 109 -1.36 1.77 24.29
N LYS A 110 -1.75 1.41 25.52
CA LYS A 110 -3.13 0.98 25.84
C LYS A 110 -4.14 2.11 25.61
N LYS A 111 -3.77 3.37 25.95
CA LYS A 111 -4.62 4.55 25.70
C LYS A 111 -4.80 4.81 24.21
N VAL A 112 -3.69 4.79 23.45
CA VAL A 112 -3.71 4.96 21.99
C VAL A 112 -4.57 3.88 21.32
N ARG A 113 -4.41 2.61 21.74
CA ARG A 113 -5.24 1.49 21.26
C ARG A 113 -6.71 1.68 21.58
N ALA A 114 -7.05 2.08 22.80
CA ALA A 114 -8.44 2.27 23.22
C ALA A 114 -9.11 3.36 22.39
N VAL A 115 -8.45 4.51 22.20
CA VAL A 115 -8.96 5.62 21.37
C VAL A 115 -9.10 5.19 19.91
N GLN A 116 -8.12 4.47 19.36
CA GLN A 116 -8.21 3.98 17.97
C GLN A 116 -9.31 2.93 17.77
N ALA A 117 -9.53 2.06 18.75
CA ALA A 117 -10.62 1.09 18.74
C ALA A 117 -11.98 1.79 18.84
N LEU A 118 -12.10 2.76 19.76
CA LEU A 118 -13.30 3.58 19.96
C LEU A 118 -13.72 4.28 18.66
N TRP A 119 -12.77 4.93 17.98
CA TRP A 119 -13.03 5.67 16.73
C TRP A 119 -12.93 4.80 15.47
N SER A 120 -12.67 3.50 15.59
CA SER A 120 -12.47 2.58 14.47
C SER A 120 -11.45 3.08 13.44
N VAL A 121 -10.37 3.71 13.91
CA VAL A 121 -9.34 4.32 13.06
C VAL A 121 -8.26 3.30 12.72
N ARG A 122 -7.99 3.14 11.42
CA ARG A 122 -6.87 2.32 10.95
C ARG A 122 -5.54 2.97 11.36
N ARG A 123 -4.72 2.20 12.07
CA ARG A 123 -3.44 2.65 12.64
C ARG A 123 -2.37 2.98 11.60
N TYR A 124 -2.16 2.10 10.64
CA TYR A 124 -1.14 2.29 9.62
C TYR A 124 -1.50 1.56 8.32
N ALA A 125 -0.90 1.98 7.21
CA ALA A 125 -0.93 1.24 5.96
C ALA A 125 0.27 1.60 5.07
N MET A 126 0.71 0.61 4.27
CA MET A 126 1.60 0.86 3.14
C MET A 126 0.82 1.27 1.89
N PHE A 127 1.45 2.05 1.02
CA PHE A 127 0.94 2.43 -0.30
C PHE A 127 2.05 2.29 -1.35
N GLY A 128 1.67 2.30 -2.64
CA GLY A 128 2.59 2.02 -3.76
C GLY A 128 2.96 0.55 -3.94
N VAL A 129 3.02 -0.24 -2.86
CA VAL A 129 3.43 -1.67 -2.88
C VAL A 129 2.26 -2.67 -2.78
N LYS A 130 1.01 -2.21 -2.92
CA LYS A 130 -0.19 -3.03 -2.64
C LYS A 130 -0.28 -4.26 -3.56
N ASN A 131 0.07 -4.12 -4.84
CA ASN A 131 -0.03 -5.22 -5.80
C ASN A 131 1.03 -6.29 -5.51
N THR A 132 2.30 -5.88 -5.36
CA THR A 132 3.41 -6.76 -4.95
C THR A 132 3.12 -7.49 -3.63
N LEU A 133 2.68 -6.77 -2.59
CA LEU A 133 2.30 -7.38 -1.32
C LEU A 133 1.09 -8.31 -1.42
N SER A 134 0.15 -8.02 -2.32
CA SER A 134 -0.99 -8.90 -2.57
C SER A 134 -0.51 -10.18 -3.24
N LEU A 135 0.31 -10.07 -4.27
CA LEU A 135 0.88 -11.21 -5.00
C LEU A 135 1.69 -12.11 -4.05
N TRP A 136 2.63 -11.54 -3.29
CA TRP A 136 3.39 -12.25 -2.26
C TRP A 136 2.50 -13.06 -1.30
N ARG A 137 1.43 -12.43 -0.80
CA ARG A 137 0.49 -13.08 0.11
C ARG A 137 -0.35 -14.16 -0.57
N GLU A 138 -0.67 -14.02 -1.85
CA GLU A 138 -1.37 -15.08 -2.61
C GLU A 138 -0.47 -16.28 -2.82
N LEU A 139 0.78 -16.07 -3.25
CA LEU A 139 1.74 -17.15 -3.46
C LEU A 139 1.98 -17.93 -2.17
N LYS A 140 2.12 -17.25 -1.01
CA LYS A 140 2.19 -17.92 0.30
C LYS A 140 0.98 -18.79 0.64
N ARG A 141 -0.21 -18.48 0.11
CA ARG A 141 -1.46 -19.20 0.40
C ARG A 141 -1.83 -20.26 -0.63
N LYS A 142 -1.23 -20.23 -1.82
CA LYS A 142 -1.67 -20.99 -2.99
C LYS A 142 -0.49 -21.72 -3.63
N SER A 143 0.06 -22.69 -2.90
CA SER A 143 1.17 -23.54 -3.37
C SER A 143 0.85 -24.32 -4.65
N PHE A 144 -0.43 -24.59 -4.92
CA PHE A 144 -0.89 -25.24 -6.15
C PHE A 144 -0.63 -24.45 -7.45
N LEU A 145 -0.20 -23.19 -7.35
CA LEU A 145 0.18 -22.38 -8.52
C LEU A 145 1.60 -22.70 -9.03
N LYS A 146 2.37 -23.52 -8.30
CA LYS A 146 3.69 -23.98 -8.75
C LYS A 146 3.58 -24.85 -10.02
N GLY A 147 4.54 -24.71 -10.92
CA GLY A 147 4.62 -25.43 -12.19
C GLY A 147 3.62 -24.94 -13.25
N LYS A 148 2.93 -23.82 -13.01
CA LYS A 148 1.95 -23.27 -13.96
C LYS A 148 2.53 -22.24 -14.92
N ASN A 149 3.63 -21.59 -14.53
CA ASN A 149 4.30 -20.55 -15.30
C ASN A 149 5.71 -20.34 -14.72
N GLU A 150 6.69 -20.14 -15.59
CA GLU A 150 8.10 -20.04 -15.19
C GLU A 150 8.38 -18.82 -14.30
N ALA A 151 7.76 -17.67 -14.60
CA ALA A 151 7.91 -16.47 -13.78
C ALA A 151 7.27 -16.65 -12.39
N LEU A 152 6.15 -17.36 -12.29
CA LEU A 152 5.57 -17.74 -11.00
C LEU A 152 6.50 -18.64 -10.19
N ASP A 153 7.13 -19.63 -10.83
CA ASP A 153 8.04 -20.55 -10.14
C ASP A 153 9.27 -19.82 -9.60
N LYS A 154 9.84 -18.91 -10.39
CA LYS A 154 10.89 -17.98 -9.91
C LYS A 154 10.39 -17.12 -8.75
N ALA A 155 9.17 -16.61 -8.83
CA ALA A 155 8.56 -15.82 -7.76
C ALA A 155 8.38 -16.66 -6.46
N PHE A 156 8.05 -17.94 -6.58
CA PHE A 156 7.96 -18.87 -5.44
C PHE A 156 9.30 -19.07 -4.74
N MET A 157 10.42 -19.15 -5.48
CA MET A 157 11.75 -19.30 -4.87
C MET A 157 12.07 -18.18 -3.87
N PHE A 158 11.70 -16.92 -4.19
CA PHE A 158 11.87 -15.81 -3.26
C PHE A 158 10.94 -15.90 -2.04
N VAL A 159 9.70 -16.35 -2.26
CA VAL A 159 8.70 -16.53 -1.19
C VAL A 159 9.18 -17.58 -0.17
N GLU A 160 9.75 -18.68 -0.65
CA GLU A 160 10.28 -19.77 0.18
C GLU A 160 11.49 -19.33 1.01
N ARG A 161 12.37 -18.52 0.42
CA ARG A 161 13.52 -17.90 1.12
C ARG A 161 13.13 -16.74 2.01
N ASN A 162 11.84 -16.36 2.02
CA ASN A 162 11.32 -15.17 2.69
C ASN A 162 12.04 -13.87 2.27
N ASP A 163 12.56 -13.82 1.05
CA ASP A 163 13.23 -12.67 0.46
C ASP A 163 12.23 -11.77 -0.26
N PHE A 164 11.61 -10.86 0.49
CA PHE A 164 10.65 -9.92 -0.08
C PHE A 164 11.31 -8.87 -0.99
N VAL A 165 12.59 -8.54 -0.76
CA VAL A 165 13.29 -7.51 -1.56
C VAL A 165 13.58 -8.05 -2.94
N GLY A 166 14.22 -9.22 -3.03
CA GLY A 166 14.47 -9.90 -4.30
C GLY A 166 13.18 -10.20 -5.05
N PHE A 167 12.14 -10.64 -4.33
CA PHE A 167 10.81 -10.79 -4.91
C PHE A 167 10.28 -9.49 -5.50
N SER A 168 10.32 -8.40 -4.74
CA SER A 168 9.80 -7.11 -5.19
C SER A 168 10.53 -6.59 -6.42
N MET A 169 11.85 -6.79 -6.50
CA MET A 169 12.65 -6.40 -7.67
C MET A 169 12.31 -7.27 -8.88
N PHE A 170 12.15 -8.58 -8.68
CA PHE A 170 11.82 -9.51 -9.76
C PHE A 170 10.42 -9.28 -10.34
N VAL A 171 9.39 -9.20 -9.49
CA VAL A 171 8.00 -9.11 -9.96
C VAL A 171 7.63 -7.73 -10.50
N ASN A 172 8.39 -6.69 -10.15
CA ASN A 172 8.10 -5.33 -10.61
C ASN A 172 8.21 -5.25 -12.13
N GLY A 173 7.11 -4.88 -12.79
CA GLY A 173 7.02 -4.84 -14.25
C GLY A 173 6.84 -6.20 -14.94
N LYS A 174 6.94 -7.33 -14.21
CA LYS A 174 6.75 -8.68 -14.77
C LYS A 174 5.41 -9.30 -14.41
N LEU A 175 5.09 -9.36 -13.12
CA LEU A 175 3.88 -10.02 -12.64
C LEU A 175 2.92 -9.02 -12.01
N LYS A 176 1.66 -9.05 -12.46
CA LYS A 176 0.62 -8.15 -11.96
C LYS A 176 -0.60 -8.92 -11.48
N ILE A 177 -1.03 -8.63 -10.25
CA ILE A 177 -2.29 -9.16 -9.73
C ILE A 177 -3.45 -8.22 -10.04
N ARG A 178 -4.50 -8.73 -10.70
CA ARG A 178 -5.74 -8.00 -11.02
C ARG A 178 -6.91 -8.59 -10.24
N ARG A 179 -7.81 -7.72 -9.77
CA ARG A 179 -9.08 -8.09 -9.14
C ARG A 179 -10.19 -7.53 -10.01
N VAL A 180 -11.17 -8.37 -10.35
CA VAL A 180 -12.35 -7.99 -11.13
C VAL A 180 -13.56 -8.08 -10.23
N PHE A 181 -14.35 -7.02 -10.17
CA PHE A 181 -15.55 -6.90 -9.33
C PHE A 181 -16.78 -6.88 -10.22
N ASN A 182 -17.93 -7.25 -9.65
CA ASN A 182 -19.19 -7.18 -10.38
C ASN A 182 -19.51 -5.75 -10.78
N GLU A 183 -19.88 -5.53 -12.03
CA GLU A 183 -20.41 -4.25 -12.48
C GLU A 183 -21.90 -4.21 -12.15
N VAL A 184 -22.33 -3.08 -11.58
CA VAL A 184 -23.73 -2.82 -11.27
C VAL A 184 -24.08 -1.54 -12.01
N GLN A 185 -25.01 -1.64 -12.96
CA GLN A 185 -25.57 -0.48 -13.62
C GLN A 185 -26.38 0.32 -12.61
N ILE A 186 -26.08 1.62 -12.51
CA ILE A 186 -26.82 2.55 -11.65
C ILE A 186 -27.33 3.69 -12.52
N MET A 187 -28.63 3.95 -12.43
CA MET A 187 -29.24 5.18 -12.92
C MET A 187 -29.16 6.24 -11.83
N LYS A 188 -28.48 7.36 -12.10
CA LYS A 188 -28.47 8.51 -11.19
C LYS A 188 -28.57 9.80 -11.98
N ASN A 189 -29.56 10.64 -11.66
CA ASN A 189 -29.86 11.89 -12.36
C ASN A 189 -30.02 11.70 -13.88
N ASP A 190 -30.80 10.70 -14.29
CA ASP A 190 -31.04 10.32 -15.70
C ASP A 190 -29.79 9.99 -16.52
N LEU A 191 -28.65 9.81 -15.85
CA LEU A 191 -27.42 9.30 -16.44
C LEU A 191 -27.24 7.85 -16.01
N LEU A 192 -27.10 6.98 -17.02
CA LEU A 192 -26.68 5.61 -16.84
C LEU A 192 -25.16 5.60 -16.57
N GLY A 193 -24.74 4.97 -15.49
CA GLY A 193 -23.32 4.82 -15.17
C GLY A 193 -23.03 3.50 -14.49
N ASP A 194 -21.86 2.95 -14.76
CA ASP A 194 -21.42 1.69 -14.16
C ASP A 194 -20.73 1.95 -12.81
N VAL A 195 -21.17 1.23 -11.79
CA VAL A 195 -20.52 1.21 -10.49
C VAL A 195 -20.09 -0.21 -10.17
N PHE A 196 -18.79 -0.38 -9.92
CA PHE A 196 -18.26 -1.65 -9.43
C PHE A 196 -18.82 -1.96 -8.04
N GLY A 197 -19.60 -3.03 -7.94
CA GLY A 197 -20.11 -3.61 -6.71
C GLY A 197 -19.00 -4.17 -5.81
N LYS A 198 -19.40 -4.62 -4.61
CA LYS A 198 -18.46 -5.16 -3.61
C LYS A 198 -18.06 -6.63 -3.86
N SER A 199 -18.81 -7.35 -4.69
CA SER A 199 -18.56 -8.77 -4.95
C SER A 199 -17.40 -8.93 -5.92
N LEU A 200 -16.37 -9.67 -5.50
CA LEU A 200 -15.25 -10.04 -6.36
C LEU A 200 -15.74 -11.14 -7.31
N ILE A 201 -15.62 -10.96 -8.63
CA ILE A 201 -15.94 -11.99 -9.64
C ILE A 201 -14.71 -12.83 -9.95
N GLY A 202 -13.59 -12.17 -10.24
CA GLY A 202 -12.37 -12.81 -10.71
C GLY A 202 -11.14 -12.26 -10.00
N LYS A 203 -10.09 -13.08 -9.96
CA LYS A 203 -8.79 -12.67 -9.44
C LYS A 203 -7.71 -13.37 -10.23
N TYR A 204 -6.82 -12.60 -10.80
CA TYR A 204 -5.90 -13.07 -11.82
C TYR A 204 -4.47 -12.64 -11.51
N ILE A 205 -3.51 -13.48 -11.87
CA ILE A 205 -2.11 -13.09 -12.01
C ILE A 205 -1.83 -13.02 -13.51
N ILE A 206 -1.34 -11.87 -13.96
CA ILE A 206 -0.99 -11.60 -15.34
C ILE A 206 0.54 -11.59 -15.41
N ASP A 207 1.08 -12.44 -16.25
CA ASP A 207 2.48 -12.38 -16.69
C ASP A 207 2.56 -11.41 -17.88
N LEU A 208 3.27 -10.30 -17.68
CA LEU A 208 3.40 -9.25 -18.69
C LEU A 208 4.46 -9.58 -19.74
N GLU A 209 5.33 -10.56 -19.47
CA GLU A 209 6.36 -11.00 -20.44
C GLU A 209 5.77 -12.02 -21.43
N THR A 210 4.96 -12.96 -20.94
CA THR A 210 4.33 -14.00 -21.77
C THR A 210 2.90 -13.68 -22.18
N ASN A 211 2.30 -12.62 -21.62
CA ASN A 211 0.89 -12.27 -21.78
C ASN A 211 -0.08 -13.38 -21.32
N GLU A 212 0.37 -14.24 -20.41
CA GLU A 212 -0.45 -15.30 -19.81
C GLU A 212 -1.24 -14.80 -18.62
N VAL A 213 -2.45 -15.33 -18.43
CA VAL A 213 -3.30 -15.00 -17.30
C VAL A 213 -3.74 -16.23 -16.54
N ILE A 214 -3.54 -16.17 -15.24
CA ILE A 214 -3.71 -17.28 -14.32
C ILE A 214 -4.86 -16.92 -13.37
N ASP A 215 -6.01 -17.58 -13.53
CA ASP A 215 -7.16 -17.39 -12.64
C ASP A 215 -6.91 -18.07 -11.29
N ILE A 216 -6.74 -17.27 -10.24
CA ILE A 216 -6.45 -17.78 -8.90
C ILE A 216 -7.68 -17.86 -7.99
N LYS A 217 -8.90 -17.64 -8.52
CA LYS A 217 -10.17 -17.66 -7.79
C LYS A 217 -11.09 -18.83 -8.16
N SER A 218 -11.29 -19.12 -9.46
CA SER A 218 -12.34 -20.04 -9.91
C SER A 218 -11.83 -21.46 -10.24
N THR A 219 -10.91 -21.59 -11.21
CA THR A 219 -10.54 -22.90 -11.79
C THR A 219 -9.04 -23.10 -12.06
N CYS A 220 -8.17 -22.14 -11.77
CA CYS A 220 -6.72 -22.25 -12.03
C CYS A 220 -6.38 -22.65 -13.47
N LYS A 221 -7.06 -22.01 -14.43
CA LYS A 221 -6.76 -22.15 -15.85
C LYS A 221 -5.81 -21.02 -16.26
N VAL A 222 -4.80 -21.37 -17.04
CA VAL A 222 -3.96 -20.42 -17.77
C VAL A 222 -4.71 -20.10 -19.06
N VAL A 223 -4.96 -18.83 -19.31
CA VAL A 223 -5.65 -18.33 -20.50
C VAL A 223 -4.85 -17.14 -21.05
N ASP A 224 -4.82 -16.97 -22.36
CA ASP A 224 -4.18 -15.82 -22.99
C ASP A 224 -4.84 -14.49 -22.53
N ALA A 225 -4.05 -13.45 -22.27
CA ALA A 225 -4.58 -12.19 -21.74
C ALA A 225 -5.57 -11.48 -22.68
N SER A 226 -5.51 -11.72 -23.99
CA SER A 226 -6.48 -11.17 -24.96
C SER A 226 -7.93 -11.56 -24.63
N SER A 227 -8.13 -12.68 -23.95
CA SER A 227 -9.46 -13.15 -23.51
C SER A 227 -10.08 -12.32 -22.38
N LEU A 228 -9.30 -11.50 -21.67
CA LEU A 228 -9.77 -10.66 -20.56
C LEU A 228 -10.17 -9.25 -20.98
N ASP A 229 -9.61 -8.74 -22.08
CA ASP A 229 -9.99 -7.42 -22.61
C ASP A 229 -11.32 -7.46 -23.37
N ALA A 230 -11.77 -8.64 -23.82
CA ALA A 230 -13.10 -8.82 -24.40
C ALA A 230 -14.27 -8.67 -23.39
N ALA A 231 -13.97 -8.68 -22.08
CA ALA A 231 -14.98 -8.57 -21.02
C ALA A 231 -14.98 -7.21 -20.30
N ALA A 232 -14.29 -6.20 -20.84
CA ALA A 232 -14.26 -4.85 -20.29
C ALA A 232 -13.97 -3.81 -21.38
N ILE A 233 -14.96 -3.57 -22.24
CA ILE A 233 -15.16 -2.27 -22.91
C ILE A 233 -16.42 -1.67 -22.30
#